data_AF-A0A7X7SAJ3-F1
#
_entry.id   AF-A0A7X7SAJ3-F1
#
_cell.length_a   1.000
_cell.length_b   1.000
_cell.length_c   1.000
_cell.angle_alpha   90.00
_cell.angle_beta   90.00
_cell.angle_gamma   90.00
#
_symmetry.space_group_name_H-M   'P 1'
#
loop_
_entity.id
_entity.type
_entity.pdbx_description
1 polymer ?
#
loop_
_entity_poly.entity_id
_entity_poly.type
_entity_poly.pdbx_seq_one_letter_code
_entity_poly.pdbx_strand_id
1 'polypeptide(L)'
;MAILALLSLMVQTAVAWRPSEWVFVDWPWAYEPATGDWHWFDTNGVQWVHGYPPGNGWEYLNESPLASGWSFYAWPFSYGQDIDAWHYLNESDALACVNMRTEQWSVFGSVDPVLDAHEAWRGTEEAHIANSNKYTPGLLVTANIDGTSPDPREAKLVFKALPVSSGFTRHIRCSPAGKLEFRRQNESEAAWIPLAAEVPIPGDIDTDFVRDVAMHQPSTWTAHTSVTVEYVVRDSGGREVASDRIRLLRPVVMAAGDSMTFGFMRSSAGTRLTPPLAGSSGWQRETGWIAYPDDAEWAALSSPWNVPAHKADPTYQGFRGFLSAALPGFLWAGDNPLGHGPCHMGYNGAKIDEIPLRATLPGTLTNGPCYAIVIYFAGLNDVVNGRSALTMYGDWTGGVQALLNARRNRGKTLLIGATLPRLNSRYSMYSADKQNQLIALNAAIRNHPLSAAHVRYAVADAENVP
;
A
#
# COMPACT_ATOMS: atom_id res chain seq x y z
N MET A 1 21.36 34.68 5.40
CA MET A 1 20.98 33.43 6.09
C MET A 1 19.61 32.92 5.61
N ALA A 2 19.50 32.53 4.34
CA ALA A 2 18.25 31.98 3.79
C ALA A 2 18.47 30.90 2.71
N ILE A 3 19.73 30.51 2.45
CA ILE A 3 20.08 29.52 1.42
C ILE A 3 20.31 28.13 2.02
N LEU A 4 20.67 28.01 3.31
CA LEU A 4 20.82 26.70 3.98
C LEU A 4 19.50 25.96 4.24
N ALA A 5 18.34 26.63 4.18
CA ALA A 5 17.05 26.00 4.44
C ALA A 5 16.39 25.39 3.20
N LEU A 6 16.95 25.60 1.99
CA LEU A 6 16.36 25.10 0.74
C LEU A 6 16.90 23.73 0.30
N LEU A 7 18.05 23.30 0.83
CA LEU A 7 18.66 21.98 0.53
C LEU A 7 17.96 20.81 1.24
N SER A 8 17.12 21.07 2.26
CA SER A 8 16.33 20.02 2.94
C SER A 8 15.08 19.57 2.19
N LEU A 9 14.79 20.16 1.02
CA LEU A 9 13.57 19.92 0.24
C LEU A 9 13.78 19.20 -1.10
N MET A 10 15.01 18.80 -1.41
CA MET A 10 15.31 17.89 -2.52
C MET A 10 16.19 16.75 -2.01
N VAL A 11 15.59 15.78 -1.33
CA VAL A 11 16.19 14.44 -1.24
C VAL A 11 16.01 13.80 -2.61
N GLN A 12 16.83 14.22 -3.57
CA GLN A 12 17.24 13.32 -4.63
C GLN A 12 17.95 12.18 -3.91
N THR A 13 17.49 10.96 -4.15
CA THR A 13 18.01 9.73 -3.52
C THR A 13 19.52 9.66 -3.76
N ALA A 14 20.26 9.95 -2.70
CA ALA A 14 21.71 9.88 -2.65
C ALA A 14 22.12 8.41 -2.79
N VAL A 15 22.67 8.00 -3.93
CA VAL A 15 23.25 6.66 -4.07
C VAL A 15 24.60 6.69 -3.38
N ALA A 16 24.67 5.99 -2.25
CA ALA A 16 25.82 5.94 -1.38
C ALA A 16 27.08 5.39 -2.06
N TRP A 17 28.23 6.04 -1.87
CA TRP A 17 29.51 5.55 -2.37
C TRP A 17 30.43 5.09 -1.23
N ARG A 18 30.63 3.78 -1.12
CA ARG A 18 31.64 3.14 -0.26
C ARG A 18 32.61 2.33 -1.13
N PRO A 19 33.84 2.80 -1.35
CA PRO A 19 34.81 2.04 -2.12
C PRO A 19 35.19 0.73 -1.41
N SER A 20 35.37 -0.32 -2.19
CA SER A 20 35.71 -1.66 -1.70
C SER A 20 36.86 -2.33 -2.45
N GLU A 21 37.51 -1.58 -3.35
CA GLU A 21 38.63 -2.02 -4.16
C GLU A 21 39.62 -0.85 -4.40
N TRP A 22 40.48 -0.96 -5.42
CA TRP A 22 41.39 0.09 -5.83
C TRP A 22 40.63 1.33 -6.33
N VAL A 23 40.99 2.49 -5.78
CA VAL A 23 40.51 3.80 -6.20
C VAL A 23 41.73 4.68 -6.41
N PHE A 24 41.75 5.40 -7.53
CA PHE A 24 42.75 6.44 -7.75
C PHE A 24 42.23 7.74 -7.18
N VAL A 25 42.99 8.39 -6.31
CA VAL A 25 42.63 9.69 -5.73
C VAL A 25 43.58 10.73 -6.28
N ASP A 26 43.03 11.87 -6.68
CA ASP A 26 43.77 13.10 -6.98
C ASP A 26 42.94 14.24 -6.43
N TRP A 27 43.10 14.51 -5.14
CA TRP A 27 42.18 15.33 -4.36
C TRP A 27 41.82 16.65 -5.08
N PRO A 28 40.52 17.00 -5.19
CA PRO A 28 39.35 16.36 -4.56
C PRO A 28 38.66 15.28 -5.41
N TRP A 29 39.32 14.76 -6.43
CA TRP A 29 38.75 13.76 -7.33
C TRP A 29 39.12 12.35 -6.90
N ALA A 30 38.21 11.40 -7.14
CA ALA A 30 38.47 9.99 -7.01
C ALA A 30 37.88 9.21 -8.19
N TYR A 31 38.65 8.29 -8.74
CA TYR A 31 38.26 7.45 -9.85
C TYR A 31 38.15 6.00 -9.40
N GLU A 32 36.99 5.40 -9.63
CA GLU A 32 36.70 4.00 -9.32
C GLU A 32 36.73 3.16 -10.62
N PRO A 33 37.76 2.33 -10.84
CA PRO A 33 37.90 1.57 -12.08
C PRO A 33 36.79 0.54 -12.29
N ALA A 34 36.22 -0.01 -11.20
CA ALA A 34 35.18 -1.04 -11.26
C ALA A 34 33.92 -0.56 -11.98
N THR A 35 33.55 0.72 -11.79
CA THR A 35 32.38 1.37 -12.40
C THR A 35 32.76 2.33 -13.54
N GLY A 36 34.04 2.69 -13.60
CA GLY A 36 34.58 3.73 -14.48
C GLY A 36 34.09 5.13 -14.11
N ASP A 37 33.64 5.32 -12.88
CA ASP A 37 33.06 6.58 -12.41
C ASP A 37 34.09 7.47 -11.74
N TRP A 38 33.92 8.77 -11.95
CA TRP A 38 34.60 9.80 -11.18
C TRP A 38 33.66 10.29 -10.08
N HIS A 39 34.23 10.47 -8.90
CA HIS A 39 33.60 11.07 -7.74
C HIS A 39 34.36 12.35 -7.39
N TRP A 40 33.63 13.37 -6.93
CA TRP A 40 34.21 14.61 -6.43
C TRP A 40 33.85 14.79 -4.95
N PHE A 41 34.85 15.01 -4.09
CA PHE A 41 34.66 15.27 -2.67
C PHE A 41 34.36 16.74 -2.40
N ASP A 42 33.41 17.02 -1.49
CA ASP A 42 33.21 18.36 -0.97
C ASP A 42 34.45 18.83 -0.22
N THR A 43 35.12 19.83 -0.78
CA THR A 43 36.35 20.40 -0.23
C THR A 43 36.17 21.09 1.12
N ASN A 44 34.92 21.35 1.54
CA ASN A 44 34.61 21.87 2.88
C ASN A 44 34.31 20.76 3.89
N GLY A 45 34.15 19.52 3.42
CA GLY A 45 33.88 18.36 4.25
C GLY A 45 35.12 17.91 5.02
N VAL A 46 34.88 17.14 6.09
CA VAL A 46 35.93 16.61 6.95
C VAL A 46 35.88 15.10 6.91
N GLN A 47 37.05 14.47 6.75
CA GLN A 47 37.26 13.04 6.95
C GLN A 47 38.60 12.88 7.64
N TRP A 48 38.63 12.37 8.87
CA TRP A 48 39.86 11.98 9.54
C TRP A 48 40.31 10.60 9.09
N VAL A 49 41.62 10.43 8.95
CA VAL A 49 42.28 9.16 8.72
C VAL A 49 43.42 8.96 9.70
N HIS A 50 43.68 7.72 10.11
CA HIS A 50 44.80 7.35 10.96
C HIS A 50 45.77 6.44 10.21
N GLY A 51 46.95 6.94 9.84
CA GLY A 51 48.01 6.15 9.23
C GLY A 51 48.75 5.25 10.23
N TYR A 52 48.83 3.96 9.95
CA TYR A 52 49.71 3.02 10.64
C TYR A 52 51.11 3.05 10.02
N PRO A 53 52.18 2.74 10.78
CA PRO A 53 53.55 2.78 10.26
C PRO A 53 53.69 2.06 8.91
N PRO A 54 54.35 2.66 7.90
CA PRO A 54 55.16 3.88 7.95
C PRO A 54 54.39 5.23 7.93
N GLY A 55 53.05 5.21 7.88
CA GLY A 55 52.21 6.40 8.08
C GLY A 55 52.28 6.96 9.51
N ASN A 56 51.77 8.18 9.70
CA ASN A 56 51.95 8.94 10.95
C ASN A 56 50.64 9.44 11.56
N GLY A 57 49.89 8.54 12.19
CA GLY A 57 48.83 8.92 13.12
C GLY A 57 47.65 9.62 12.44
N TRP A 58 46.94 10.46 13.21
CA TRP A 58 45.71 11.13 12.76
C TRP A 58 45.99 12.38 11.92
N GLU A 59 45.34 12.47 10.76
CA GLU A 59 45.38 13.61 9.84
C GLU A 59 44.07 13.69 9.03
N TYR A 60 43.81 14.82 8.37
CA TYR A 60 42.66 14.92 7.47
C TYR A 60 42.94 14.19 6.14
N LEU A 61 41.93 13.57 5.54
CA LEU A 61 42.07 12.82 4.29
C LEU A 61 42.74 13.65 3.19
N ASN A 62 42.37 14.93 3.05
CA ASN A 62 42.90 15.85 2.04
C ASN A 62 44.34 16.31 2.31
N GLU A 63 44.85 16.11 3.52
CA GLU A 63 46.22 16.40 3.93
C GLU A 63 47.06 15.12 4.03
N SER A 64 46.40 13.97 4.13
CA SER A 64 47.01 12.67 4.19
C SER A 64 47.61 12.28 2.85
N PRO A 65 48.58 11.36 2.83
CA PRO A 65 49.09 10.90 1.56
C PRO A 65 48.10 9.98 0.80
N LEU A 66 46.92 9.63 1.36
CA LEU A 66 45.80 9.06 0.58
C LEU A 66 45.11 10.07 -0.33
N ALA A 67 45.41 11.37 -0.21
CA ALA A 67 44.87 12.43 -1.07
C ALA A 67 45.38 12.36 -2.51
N SER A 68 46.37 11.53 -2.80
CA SER A 68 46.96 11.37 -4.13
C SER A 68 47.42 9.94 -4.37
N GLY A 69 47.25 9.44 -5.59
CA GLY A 69 47.72 8.13 -6.01
C GLY A 69 46.69 7.02 -5.83
N TRP A 70 47.16 5.77 -5.94
CA TRP A 70 46.30 4.60 -5.84
C TRP A 70 46.17 4.13 -4.40
N SER A 71 44.92 3.92 -3.98
CA SER A 71 44.58 3.40 -2.66
C SER A 71 43.64 2.21 -2.79
N PHE A 72 43.95 1.11 -2.11
CA PHE A 72 43.06 -0.04 -2.01
C PHE A 72 42.16 0.10 -0.79
N TYR A 73 40.85 0.15 -1.00
CA TYR A 73 39.88 0.30 0.08
C TYR A 73 39.33 -1.05 0.54
N ALA A 74 39.49 -1.34 1.82
CA ALA A 74 38.81 -2.39 2.57
C ALA A 74 38.14 -1.75 3.78
N TRP A 75 37.08 -0.97 3.52
CA TRP A 75 36.51 -0.04 4.49
C TRP A 75 36.24 -0.67 5.87
N PRO A 76 36.59 0.00 6.98
CA PRO A 76 37.09 1.38 7.06
C PRO A 76 38.59 1.52 6.87
N PHE A 77 39.29 0.51 6.36
CA PHE A 77 40.72 0.60 6.10
C PHE A 77 41.02 0.93 4.64
N SER A 78 42.12 1.63 4.41
CA SER A 78 42.65 1.88 3.08
C SER A 78 44.17 1.69 3.08
N TYR A 79 44.70 1.03 2.06
CA TYR A 79 46.13 0.87 1.85
C TYR A 79 46.58 1.78 0.72
N GLY A 80 47.43 2.76 1.03
CA GLY A 80 47.99 3.67 0.03
C GLY A 80 49.24 3.06 -0.62
N GLN A 81 49.20 2.86 -1.93
CA GLN A 81 50.27 2.17 -2.68
C GLN A 81 51.61 2.90 -2.59
N ASP A 82 51.61 4.22 -2.74
CA ASP A 82 52.84 5.01 -2.80
C ASP A 82 53.49 5.22 -1.41
N ILE A 83 52.70 5.03 -0.35
CA ILE A 83 53.11 5.20 1.05
C ILE A 83 53.53 3.86 1.66
N ASP A 84 53.05 2.77 1.06
CA ASP A 84 53.16 1.41 1.59
C ASP A 84 52.61 1.31 3.03
N ALA A 85 51.45 1.94 3.27
CA ALA A 85 50.86 2.05 4.60
C ALA A 85 49.34 1.85 4.61
N TRP A 86 48.87 1.15 5.64
CA TRP A 86 47.45 1.08 5.97
C TRP A 86 47.01 2.32 6.74
N HIS A 87 45.79 2.76 6.48
CA HIS A 87 45.13 3.86 7.15
C HIS A 87 43.74 3.41 7.59
N TYR A 88 43.28 3.87 8.75
CA TYR A 88 41.90 3.73 9.20
C TYR A 88 41.13 5.03 8.92
N LEU A 89 39.97 4.95 8.29
CA LEU A 89 39.07 6.08 8.06
C LEU A 89 38.08 6.19 9.22
N ASN A 90 37.95 7.38 9.79
CA ASN A 90 37.01 7.63 10.88
C ASN A 90 35.56 7.60 10.39
N GLU A 91 34.85 6.51 10.69
CA GLU A 91 33.47 6.26 10.25
C GLU A 91 32.42 7.21 10.86
N SER A 92 32.80 8.03 11.86
CA SER A 92 31.90 9.02 12.44
C SER A 92 31.86 10.34 11.65
N ASP A 93 32.79 10.55 10.73
CA ASP A 93 32.82 11.74 9.89
C ASP A 93 31.86 11.61 8.71
N ALA A 94 31.48 12.75 8.12
CA ALA A 94 30.55 12.81 7.01
C ALA A 94 31.13 13.70 5.90
N LEU A 95 32.03 13.12 5.09
CA LEU A 95 32.54 13.77 3.88
C LEU A 95 31.56 13.56 2.73
N ALA A 96 30.95 14.64 2.23
CA ALA A 96 30.09 14.55 1.07
C ALA A 96 30.91 14.29 -0.21
N CYS A 97 30.35 13.53 -1.13
CA CYS A 97 30.92 13.31 -2.46
C CYS A 97 29.81 13.19 -3.51
N VAL A 98 30.10 13.49 -4.76
CA VAL A 98 29.14 13.40 -5.88
C VAL A 98 29.70 12.49 -6.97
N ASN A 99 28.90 11.53 -7.43
CA ASN A 99 29.22 10.76 -8.64
C ASN A 99 28.96 11.65 -9.86
N MET A 100 29.99 11.88 -10.67
CA MET A 100 29.97 12.86 -11.76
C MET A 100 29.21 12.37 -12.99
N ARG A 101 28.95 11.07 -13.11
CA ARG A 101 28.14 10.50 -14.19
C ARG A 101 26.66 10.61 -13.87
N THR A 102 26.27 10.38 -12.62
CA THR A 102 24.86 10.35 -12.19
C THR A 102 24.39 11.65 -11.53
N GLU A 103 25.31 12.56 -11.21
CA GLU A 103 25.09 13.79 -10.43
C GLU A 103 24.55 13.53 -9.01
N GLN A 104 24.63 12.29 -8.53
CA GLN A 104 24.11 11.90 -7.23
C GLN A 104 25.14 12.17 -6.13
N TRP A 105 24.71 12.95 -5.14
CA TRP A 105 25.45 13.18 -3.90
C TRP A 105 25.35 11.99 -2.97
N SER A 106 26.38 11.74 -2.18
CA SER A 106 26.43 10.73 -1.11
C SER A 106 27.42 11.11 -0.02
N VAL A 107 27.45 10.34 1.07
CA VAL A 107 28.51 10.42 2.08
C VAL A 107 29.56 9.38 1.75
N PHE A 108 30.83 9.77 1.74
CA PHE A 108 31.95 8.88 1.50
C PHE A 108 31.96 7.76 2.55
N GLY A 109 31.96 6.51 2.07
CA GLY A 109 31.88 5.34 2.94
C GLY A 109 30.49 4.88 3.30
N SER A 110 29.44 5.59 2.86
CA SER A 110 28.07 5.17 3.11
C SER A 110 27.66 4.02 2.18
N VAL A 111 26.63 3.27 2.57
CA VAL A 111 25.94 2.30 1.70
C VAL A 111 24.48 2.66 1.54
N ASP A 112 23.90 2.29 0.40
CA ASP A 112 22.50 2.55 0.07
C ASP A 112 21.79 1.19 -0.02
N PRO A 113 21.22 0.69 1.09
CA PRO A 113 20.42 -0.52 1.03
C PRO A 113 19.23 -0.28 0.11
N VAL A 114 19.06 -1.13 -0.89
CA VAL A 114 17.88 -1.04 -1.77
C VAL A 114 16.85 -2.06 -1.30
N LEU A 115 15.67 -1.57 -0.90
CA LEU A 115 14.50 -2.40 -0.61
C LEU A 115 13.49 -2.26 -1.75
N ASP A 116 13.50 -3.21 -2.66
CA ASP A 116 12.53 -3.26 -3.76
C ASP A 116 11.25 -3.96 -3.33
N ALA A 117 10.15 -3.51 -3.92
CA ALA A 117 8.83 -3.97 -3.54
C ALA A 117 7.89 -4.06 -4.73
N HIS A 118 7.10 -5.11 -4.73
CA HIS A 118 6.00 -5.34 -5.63
C HIS A 118 4.70 -5.42 -4.85
N GLU A 119 3.67 -4.75 -5.36
CA GLU A 119 2.37 -4.70 -4.72
C GLU A 119 1.63 -6.03 -4.86
N ALA A 120 0.84 -6.39 -3.86
CA ALA A 120 -0.09 -7.51 -3.93
C ALA A 120 -1.08 -7.31 -5.10
N TRP A 121 -1.53 -8.40 -5.73
CA TRP A 121 -2.44 -8.38 -6.89
C TRP A 121 -1.93 -7.53 -8.07
N ARG A 122 -0.60 -7.42 -8.21
CA ARG A 122 0.03 -6.90 -9.42
C ARG A 122 -0.29 -7.80 -10.60
N GLY A 123 -0.59 -7.20 -11.76
CA GLY A 123 -0.92 -7.98 -12.94
C GLY A 123 0.22 -8.87 -13.44
N THR A 124 1.47 -8.44 -13.29
CA THR A 124 2.67 -9.20 -13.67
C THR A 124 3.68 -9.24 -12.53
N GLU A 125 4.42 -10.36 -12.43
CA GLU A 125 5.49 -10.59 -11.44
C GLU A 125 6.52 -9.45 -11.39
N GLU A 126 6.84 -8.87 -12.54
CA GLU A 126 7.89 -7.88 -12.75
C GLU A 126 7.44 -6.43 -12.49
N ALA A 127 6.14 -6.19 -12.29
CA ALA A 127 5.62 -4.85 -12.06
C ALA A 127 6.09 -4.31 -10.70
N HIS A 128 7.19 -3.56 -10.70
CA HIS A 128 7.73 -2.88 -9.53
C HIS A 128 7.03 -1.54 -9.31
N ILE A 129 7.02 -1.09 -8.05
CA ILE A 129 6.44 0.20 -7.68
C ILE A 129 7.53 1.27 -7.69
N ALA A 130 7.24 2.43 -8.29
CA ALA A 130 8.14 3.58 -8.25
C ALA A 130 8.51 3.97 -6.80
N ASN A 131 9.78 4.33 -6.57
CA ASN A 131 10.30 4.69 -5.23
C ASN A 131 9.44 5.74 -4.51
N SER A 132 8.90 6.71 -5.25
CA SER A 132 8.03 7.75 -4.70
C SER A 132 6.78 7.20 -3.99
N ASN A 133 6.31 6.00 -4.36
CA ASN A 133 5.12 5.38 -3.81
C ASN A 133 5.41 4.37 -2.68
N LYS A 134 6.68 4.00 -2.45
CA LYS A 134 7.11 2.96 -1.49
C LYS A 134 6.63 3.25 -0.06
N TYR A 135 6.73 4.52 0.37
CA TYR A 135 6.33 4.93 1.72
C TYR A 135 5.05 5.79 1.75
N THR A 136 4.90 6.67 0.77
CA THR A 136 3.74 7.56 0.62
C THR A 136 3.22 7.42 -0.81
N PRO A 137 2.10 6.72 -1.05
CA PRO A 137 1.08 6.32 -0.08
C PRO A 137 1.37 4.99 0.63
N GLY A 138 2.29 4.16 0.13
CA GLY A 138 2.47 2.77 0.55
C GLY A 138 1.86 1.77 -0.45
N LEU A 139 1.99 0.48 -0.18
CA LEU A 139 1.60 -0.62 -1.07
C LEU A 139 0.54 -1.50 -0.42
N LEU A 140 -0.37 -2.08 -1.22
CA LEU A 140 -1.26 -3.14 -0.79
C LEU A 140 -0.48 -4.38 -0.32
N VAL A 141 -0.87 -4.92 0.83
CA VAL A 141 -0.55 -6.28 1.27
C VAL A 141 -1.85 -7.01 1.62
N THR A 142 -1.95 -8.30 1.29
CA THR A 142 -3.14 -9.11 1.58
C THR A 142 -2.80 -10.22 2.57
N ALA A 143 -3.83 -10.92 3.07
CA ALA A 143 -3.61 -12.24 3.63
C ALA A 143 -3.02 -13.17 2.56
N ASN A 144 -2.46 -14.30 2.98
CA ASN A 144 -2.16 -15.37 2.05
C ASN A 144 -3.49 -15.92 1.52
N ILE A 145 -3.71 -15.84 0.21
CA ILE A 145 -4.93 -16.35 -0.46
C ILE A 145 -4.55 -17.48 -1.44
N ASP A 146 -3.28 -17.88 -1.46
CA ASP A 146 -2.82 -18.94 -2.33
C ASP A 146 -3.52 -20.26 -2.01
N GLY A 147 -4.18 -20.79 -3.03
CA GLY A 147 -4.62 -22.19 -3.09
C GLY A 147 -3.51 -23.04 -3.71
N THR A 148 -3.87 -24.07 -4.47
CA THR A 148 -2.90 -24.92 -5.19
C THR A 148 -2.38 -24.32 -6.51
N SER A 149 -2.64 -23.02 -6.77
CA SER A 149 -2.28 -22.36 -8.04
C SER A 149 -1.17 -21.34 -7.81
N PRO A 150 -0.11 -21.32 -8.63
CA PRO A 150 0.94 -20.31 -8.57
C PRO A 150 0.41 -19.00 -9.16
N ASP A 151 -0.24 -18.19 -8.34
CA ASP A 151 -0.74 -16.86 -8.72
C ASP A 151 -0.17 -15.87 -7.71
N PRO A 152 0.69 -14.92 -8.09
CA PRO A 152 1.36 -14.01 -7.15
C PRO A 152 0.37 -12.97 -6.62
N ARG A 153 -0.49 -13.38 -5.69
CA ARG A 153 -1.50 -12.51 -5.07
C ARG A 153 -0.89 -11.68 -3.94
N GLU A 154 0.23 -12.10 -3.39
CA GLU A 154 0.95 -11.49 -2.29
C GLU A 154 1.85 -10.36 -2.75
N ALA A 155 2.19 -9.46 -1.82
CA ALA A 155 3.26 -8.49 -2.06
C ALA A 155 4.60 -9.23 -2.10
N LYS A 156 5.61 -8.67 -2.77
CA LYS A 156 6.97 -9.24 -2.79
C LYS A 156 7.98 -8.19 -2.38
N LEU A 157 8.87 -8.54 -1.48
CA LEU A 157 9.98 -7.69 -1.05
C LEU A 157 11.31 -8.31 -1.46
N VAL A 158 12.21 -7.45 -1.94
CA VAL A 158 13.57 -7.82 -2.35
C VAL A 158 14.54 -6.92 -1.61
N PHE A 159 15.22 -7.49 -0.64
CA PHE A 159 16.28 -6.83 0.10
C PHE A 159 17.58 -7.08 -0.65
N LYS A 160 18.06 -6.05 -1.36
CA LYS A 160 19.21 -6.20 -2.25
C LYS A 160 20.48 -6.60 -1.50
N ALA A 161 21.28 -7.43 -2.17
CA ALA A 161 22.63 -7.78 -1.75
C ALA A 161 23.47 -6.54 -1.40
N LEU A 162 24.36 -6.69 -0.43
CA LEU A 162 25.45 -5.74 -0.16
C LEU A 162 26.79 -6.44 -0.36
N PRO A 163 27.88 -5.71 -0.63
CA PRO A 163 29.20 -6.32 -0.83
C PRO A 163 29.68 -7.14 0.38
N VAL A 164 30.22 -8.35 0.14
CA VAL A 164 30.74 -9.27 1.18
C VAL A 164 31.82 -8.60 2.05
N SER A 165 32.66 -7.76 1.45
CA SER A 165 33.82 -7.11 2.08
C SER A 165 33.46 -5.96 3.03
N SER A 166 32.17 -5.72 3.28
CA SER A 166 31.71 -4.53 3.99
C SER A 166 31.70 -4.64 5.51
N GLY A 167 31.79 -5.85 6.07
CA GLY A 167 31.69 -6.06 7.53
C GLY A 167 30.32 -5.69 8.12
N PHE A 168 29.31 -5.48 7.25
CA PHE A 168 27.97 -5.11 7.66
C PHE A 168 27.12 -6.31 8.07
N THR A 169 26.07 -6.00 8.84
CA THR A 169 24.94 -6.90 9.04
C THR A 169 23.66 -6.27 8.52
N ARG A 170 22.75 -7.12 8.02
CA ARG A 170 21.46 -6.73 7.47
C ARG A 170 20.34 -7.12 8.42
N HIS A 171 19.40 -6.21 8.64
CA HIS A 171 18.27 -6.44 9.52
C HIS A 171 16.96 -6.01 8.86
N ILE A 172 15.88 -6.69 9.23
CA ILE A 172 14.51 -6.27 8.94
C ILE A 172 13.96 -5.67 10.22
N ARG A 173 13.55 -4.41 10.16
CA ARG A 173 12.78 -3.77 11.23
C ARG A 173 11.33 -3.62 10.79
N CYS A 174 10.40 -4.19 11.56
CA CYS A 174 8.97 -4.12 11.30
C CYS A 174 8.27 -3.29 12.37
N SER A 175 7.49 -2.30 11.96
CA SER A 175 6.70 -1.46 12.86
C SER A 175 5.24 -1.39 12.41
N PRO A 176 4.29 -1.99 13.14
CA PRO A 176 4.50 -2.90 14.29
C PRO A 176 5.05 -4.28 13.87
N ALA A 177 5.77 -4.93 14.78
CA ALA A 177 6.28 -6.30 14.61
C ALA A 177 5.16 -7.35 14.66
N GLY A 178 5.46 -8.56 14.19
CA GLY A 178 4.56 -9.71 14.26
C GLY A 178 3.30 -9.60 13.40
N LYS A 179 3.22 -8.60 12.51
CA LYS A 179 2.07 -8.41 11.61
C LYS A 179 2.26 -9.04 10.24
N LEU A 180 3.49 -9.38 9.83
CA LEU A 180 3.79 -9.87 8.50
C LEU A 180 4.32 -11.30 8.54
N GLU A 181 4.00 -12.07 7.50
CA GLU A 181 4.57 -13.36 7.18
C GLU A 181 5.49 -13.20 5.97
N PHE A 182 6.72 -13.69 6.09
CA PHE A 182 7.70 -13.76 5.01
C PHE A 182 7.75 -15.20 4.50
N ARG A 183 7.46 -15.40 3.22
CA ARG A 183 7.27 -16.70 2.59
C ARG A 183 8.24 -16.87 1.42
N ARG A 184 8.63 -18.11 1.14
CA ARG A 184 9.26 -18.45 -0.14
C ARG A 184 8.17 -18.55 -1.20
N GLN A 185 8.49 -18.15 -2.43
CA GLN A 185 7.55 -18.16 -3.56
C GLN A 185 6.96 -19.53 -3.87
N ASN A 186 7.71 -20.60 -3.61
CA ASN A 186 7.24 -21.97 -3.81
C ASN A 186 6.62 -22.59 -2.54
N GLU A 187 6.46 -21.81 -1.48
CA GLU A 187 6.01 -22.24 -0.15
C GLU A 187 6.73 -23.49 0.39
N SER A 188 7.97 -23.73 -0.04
CA SER A 188 8.74 -24.93 0.36
C SER A 188 9.11 -24.96 1.84
N GLU A 189 8.94 -23.84 2.54
CA GLU A 189 9.21 -23.68 3.97
C GLU A 189 8.04 -22.97 4.64
N ALA A 190 7.89 -23.22 5.95
CA ALA A 190 6.94 -22.50 6.77
C ALA A 190 7.21 -20.99 6.75
N ALA A 191 6.15 -20.20 6.85
CA ALA A 191 6.26 -18.75 6.94
C ALA A 191 7.12 -18.32 8.14
N TRP A 192 8.00 -17.36 7.90
CA TRP A 192 8.76 -16.69 8.94
C TRP A 192 8.05 -15.43 9.40
N ILE A 193 7.85 -15.29 10.72
CA ILE A 193 7.18 -14.14 11.32
C ILE A 193 8.19 -13.37 12.19
N PRO A 194 8.59 -12.14 11.81
CA PRO A 194 9.42 -11.28 12.63
C PRO A 194 8.66 -10.81 13.89
N LEU A 195 8.79 -11.56 14.99
CA LEU A 195 8.12 -11.24 16.26
C LEU A 195 8.82 -10.12 17.05
N ALA A 196 10.13 -9.96 16.87
CA ALA A 196 10.88 -8.84 17.42
C ALA A 196 10.74 -7.61 16.51
N ALA A 197 10.92 -6.42 17.09
CA ALA A 197 10.90 -5.15 16.34
C ALA A 197 11.95 -5.11 15.22
N GLU A 198 13.10 -5.75 15.45
CA GLU A 198 14.18 -5.88 14.49
C GLU A 198 14.79 -7.29 14.57
N VAL A 199 15.06 -7.89 13.42
CA VAL A 199 15.62 -9.24 13.30
C VAL A 199 16.69 -9.27 12.20
N PRO A 200 17.76 -10.05 12.35
CA PRO A 200 18.74 -10.22 11.29
C PRO A 200 18.10 -10.90 10.07
N ILE A 201 18.51 -10.47 8.87
CA ILE A 201 18.15 -11.15 7.62
C ILE A 201 18.97 -12.44 7.55
N PRO A 202 18.34 -13.61 7.38
CA PRO A 202 19.06 -14.87 7.28
C PRO A 202 19.74 -15.03 5.91
N GLY A 203 20.88 -15.71 5.90
CA GLY A 203 21.67 -15.99 4.70
C GLY A 203 22.79 -14.97 4.47
N ASP A 204 23.52 -15.18 3.38
CA ASP A 204 24.71 -14.38 3.05
C ASP A 204 24.34 -12.96 2.61
N ILE A 205 25.18 -11.99 2.96
CA ILE A 205 24.92 -10.56 2.75
C ILE A 205 24.92 -10.15 1.26
N ASP A 206 25.64 -10.89 0.43
CA ASP A 206 25.85 -10.67 -1.01
C ASP A 206 24.80 -11.33 -1.90
N THR A 207 23.80 -11.94 -1.29
CA THR A 207 22.67 -12.51 -1.99
C THR A 207 21.40 -11.72 -1.70
N ASP A 208 20.62 -11.44 -2.74
CA ASP A 208 19.30 -10.83 -2.62
C ASP A 208 18.42 -11.70 -1.71
N PHE A 209 17.84 -11.11 -0.68
CA PHE A 209 16.85 -11.79 0.14
C PHE A 209 15.45 -11.46 -0.41
N VAL A 210 14.89 -12.41 -1.15
CA VAL A 210 13.58 -12.27 -1.82
C VAL A 210 12.51 -13.02 -1.04
N ARG A 211 11.41 -12.36 -0.68
CA ARG A 211 10.28 -12.99 0.00
C ARG A 211 8.95 -12.46 -0.51
N ASP A 212 7.99 -13.36 -0.65
CA ASP A 212 6.59 -12.97 -0.70
C ASP A 212 6.12 -12.64 0.72
N VAL A 213 5.25 -11.64 0.82
CA VAL A 213 4.86 -11.01 2.08
C VAL A 213 3.35 -10.94 2.16
N ALA A 214 2.83 -11.53 3.24
CA ALA A 214 1.42 -11.59 3.56
C ALA A 214 1.13 -11.07 4.98
N MET A 215 -0.13 -10.79 5.26
CA MET A 215 -0.60 -10.41 6.59
C MET A 215 -0.61 -11.62 7.52
N HIS A 216 0.16 -11.57 8.61
CA HIS A 216 0.03 -12.49 9.74
C HIS A 216 -1.21 -12.15 10.55
N GLN A 217 -2.00 -13.18 10.89
CA GLN A 217 -3.25 -13.07 11.65
C GLN A 217 -4.11 -11.87 11.21
N PRO A 218 -4.66 -11.88 9.97
CA PRO A 218 -5.37 -10.74 9.41
C PRO A 218 -6.53 -10.22 10.28
N SER A 219 -7.12 -11.07 11.12
CA SER A 219 -8.16 -10.70 12.09
C SER A 219 -7.69 -9.68 13.14
N THR A 220 -6.39 -9.60 13.41
CA THR A 220 -5.81 -8.67 14.40
C THR A 220 -5.42 -7.31 13.82
N TRP A 221 -5.55 -7.13 12.50
CA TRP A 221 -5.31 -5.85 11.86
C TRP A 221 -6.59 -5.00 11.94
N THR A 222 -6.51 -3.74 12.35
CA THR A 222 -7.63 -2.79 12.27
C THR A 222 -7.67 -2.13 10.89
N ALA A 223 -8.68 -1.29 10.63
CA ALA A 223 -8.82 -0.55 9.37
C ALA A 223 -7.60 0.34 9.04
N HIS A 224 -6.83 0.73 10.05
CA HIS A 224 -5.71 1.66 9.92
C HIS A 224 -4.36 1.00 10.24
N THR A 225 -4.34 -0.33 10.34
CA THR A 225 -3.09 -1.04 10.52
C THR A 225 -2.31 -0.98 9.20
N SER A 226 -1.17 -0.31 9.27
CA SER A 226 -0.12 -0.36 8.26
C SER A 226 1.16 -0.84 8.92
N VAL A 227 2.02 -1.50 8.16
CA VAL A 227 3.34 -1.93 8.65
C VAL A 227 4.41 -1.21 7.86
N THR A 228 5.30 -0.52 8.55
CA THR A 228 6.55 -0.06 7.95
C THR A 228 7.55 -1.20 8.03
N VAL A 229 8.15 -1.55 6.89
CA VAL A 229 9.27 -2.48 6.80
C VAL A 229 10.50 -1.68 6.43
N GLU A 230 11.54 -1.75 7.24
CA GLU A 230 12.83 -1.10 7.00
C GLU A 230 13.88 -2.18 6.77
N TYR A 231 14.65 -2.02 5.70
CA TYR A 231 15.89 -2.73 5.45
C TYR A 231 17.01 -1.92 6.11
N VAL A 232 17.48 -2.39 7.26
CA VAL A 232 18.47 -1.69 8.10
C VAL A 232 19.84 -2.33 7.89
N VAL A 233 20.85 -1.49 7.69
CA VAL A 233 22.26 -1.90 7.61
C VAL A 233 23.01 -1.39 8.83
N ARG A 234 23.76 -2.28 9.47
CA ARG A 234 24.57 -1.97 10.64
C ARG A 234 26.04 -2.29 10.41
N ASP A 235 26.91 -1.46 10.98
CA ASP A 235 28.36 -1.70 11.04
C ASP A 235 28.74 -2.82 12.03
N SER A 236 30.04 -3.11 12.10
CA SER A 236 30.61 -4.12 12.99
C SER A 236 30.43 -3.80 14.48
N GLY A 237 30.23 -2.52 14.82
CA GLY A 237 29.88 -2.06 16.16
C GLY A 237 28.38 -2.12 16.47
N GLY A 238 27.55 -2.52 15.50
CA GLY A 238 26.10 -2.62 15.63
C GLY A 238 25.37 -1.28 15.45
N ARG A 239 26.03 -0.21 15.02
CA ARG A 239 25.38 1.09 14.74
C ARG A 239 24.68 1.03 13.39
N GLU A 240 23.46 1.59 13.32
CA GLU A 240 22.76 1.77 12.05
C GLU A 240 23.48 2.82 11.21
N VAL A 241 23.88 2.43 10.00
CA VAL A 241 24.61 3.28 9.05
C VAL A 241 23.76 3.69 7.85
N ALA A 242 22.74 2.90 7.52
CA ALA A 242 21.81 3.19 6.43
C ALA A 242 20.51 2.39 6.57
N SER A 243 19.44 2.89 5.97
CA SER A 243 18.18 2.16 5.83
C SER A 243 17.33 2.63 4.64
N ASP A 244 16.61 1.70 4.02
CA ASP A 244 15.52 1.98 3.08
C ASP A 244 14.23 1.37 3.63
N ARG A 245 13.07 1.94 3.26
CA ARG A 245 11.80 1.58 3.87
C ARG A 245 10.63 1.64 2.91
N ILE A 246 9.67 0.78 3.22
CA ILE A 246 8.38 0.73 2.56
C ILE A 246 7.26 0.72 3.59
N ARG A 247 6.07 1.13 3.17
CA ARG A 247 4.85 1.03 3.97
C ARG A 247 3.87 0.08 3.31
N LEU A 248 3.46 -0.95 4.04
CA LEU A 248 2.43 -1.90 3.63
C LEU A 248 1.09 -1.52 4.25
N LEU A 249 0.04 -1.54 3.44
CA LEU A 249 -1.30 -1.08 3.75
C LEU A 249 -2.28 -2.25 3.68
N ARG A 250 -3.11 -2.40 4.71
CA ARG A 250 -4.22 -3.33 4.69
C ARG A 250 -5.30 -2.90 3.67
N PRO A 251 -5.93 -3.85 2.94
CA PRO A 251 -7.15 -3.60 2.19
C PRO A 251 -8.36 -3.43 3.11
N VAL A 252 -9.10 -2.35 2.89
CA VAL A 252 -10.35 -2.06 3.58
C VAL A 252 -11.45 -1.78 2.56
N VAL A 253 -12.41 -2.68 2.47
CA VAL A 253 -13.60 -2.57 1.62
C VAL A 253 -14.67 -1.77 2.34
N MET A 254 -15.21 -0.79 1.65
CA MET A 254 -16.24 0.11 2.15
C MET A 254 -17.31 0.26 1.08
N ALA A 255 -18.58 0.19 1.49
CA ALA A 255 -19.69 0.57 0.62
C ALA A 255 -20.04 2.03 0.88
N ALA A 256 -20.40 2.76 -0.17
CA ALA A 256 -20.90 4.12 -0.17
C ALA A 256 -22.18 4.19 -1.02
N GLY A 257 -23.19 4.94 -0.59
CA GLY A 257 -24.41 5.16 -1.38
C GLY A 257 -25.58 4.25 -1.00
N ASP A 258 -26.38 3.80 -1.96
CA ASP A 258 -27.69 3.17 -1.70
C ASP A 258 -27.62 1.68 -1.27
N SER A 259 -28.69 1.25 -0.63
CA SER A 259 -28.99 -0.03 0.07
C SER A 259 -28.91 -1.33 -0.73
N MET A 260 -28.40 -1.33 -1.97
CA MET A 260 -28.28 -2.56 -2.78
C MET A 260 -27.35 -3.62 -2.16
N THR A 261 -26.61 -3.28 -1.11
CA THR A 261 -25.69 -4.14 -0.37
C THR A 261 -26.34 -5.42 0.20
N PHE A 262 -27.62 -5.39 0.58
CA PHE A 262 -28.26 -6.48 1.33
C PHE A 262 -29.47 -7.15 0.68
N GLY A 263 -30.10 -6.53 -0.33
CA GLY A 263 -31.34 -7.04 -0.93
C GLY A 263 -31.18 -8.24 -1.87
N PHE A 264 -29.96 -8.57 -2.27
CA PHE A 264 -29.65 -9.62 -3.24
C PHE A 264 -28.58 -10.57 -2.67
N MET A 265 -28.99 -11.72 -2.13
CA MET A 265 -28.09 -12.87 -1.99
C MET A 265 -27.76 -13.38 -3.38
N ARG A 266 -26.48 -13.69 -3.64
CA ARG A 266 -26.05 -14.37 -4.86
C ARG A 266 -25.43 -15.70 -4.46
N SER A 267 -26.03 -16.81 -4.87
CA SER A 267 -25.40 -18.12 -4.70
C SER A 267 -24.14 -18.23 -5.57
N SER A 268 -23.25 -19.17 -5.26
CA SER A 268 -22.09 -19.51 -6.09
C SER A 268 -22.47 -19.90 -7.54
N ALA A 269 -23.70 -20.38 -7.75
CA ALA A 269 -24.27 -20.68 -9.06
C ALA A 269 -24.91 -19.46 -9.76
N GLY A 270 -24.81 -18.27 -9.16
CA GLY A 270 -25.33 -17.02 -9.72
C GLY A 270 -26.81 -16.75 -9.46
N THR A 271 -27.50 -17.60 -8.69
CA THR A 271 -28.93 -17.42 -8.35
C THR A 271 -29.13 -16.29 -7.36
N ARG A 272 -30.10 -15.41 -7.62
CA ARG A 272 -30.41 -14.28 -6.74
C ARG A 272 -31.55 -14.63 -5.79
N LEU A 273 -31.36 -14.41 -4.48
CA LEU A 273 -32.34 -14.70 -3.44
C LEU A 273 -32.50 -13.49 -2.50
N THR A 274 -33.71 -13.25 -2.01
CA THR A 274 -33.99 -12.31 -0.92
C THR A 274 -34.78 -13.10 0.12
N PRO A 275 -34.52 -12.97 1.44
CA PRO A 275 -35.31 -13.67 2.44
C PRO A 275 -36.78 -13.27 2.30
N PRO A 276 -37.71 -14.23 2.10
CA PRO A 276 -39.13 -13.93 2.10
C PRO A 276 -39.56 -13.58 3.53
N LEU A 277 -40.32 -12.49 3.69
CA LEU A 277 -41.11 -12.31 4.91
C LEU A 277 -42.18 -13.41 4.93
N ALA A 278 -42.39 -14.03 6.08
CA ALA A 278 -43.41 -15.04 6.25
C ALA A 278 -44.79 -14.45 5.89
N GLY A 279 -45.44 -15.03 4.87
CA GLY A 279 -46.81 -14.70 4.49
C GLY A 279 -47.04 -13.78 3.29
N SER A 280 -46.04 -13.49 2.45
CA SER A 280 -46.28 -12.71 1.21
C SER A 280 -45.85 -13.48 -0.04
N SER A 281 -46.84 -13.97 -0.79
CA SER A 281 -46.68 -14.34 -2.20
C SER A 281 -46.44 -13.07 -3.01
N GLY A 282 -45.19 -12.83 -3.37
CA GLY A 282 -44.80 -11.65 -4.13
C GLY A 282 -44.45 -10.45 -3.27
N TRP A 283 -43.86 -9.45 -3.91
CA TRP A 283 -43.27 -8.20 -3.41
C TRP A 283 -44.23 -7.27 -2.62
N GLN A 284 -45.33 -7.80 -2.07
CA GLN A 284 -46.39 -7.04 -1.42
C GLN A 284 -46.53 -7.46 0.05
N ARG A 285 -45.67 -6.87 0.88
CA ARG A 285 -46.14 -6.11 2.04
C ARG A 285 -45.58 -4.70 1.87
N GLU A 286 -46.38 -3.70 2.21
CA GLU A 286 -46.12 -2.25 2.05
C GLU A 286 -44.90 -1.71 2.83
N THR A 287 -44.05 -2.59 3.35
CA THR A 287 -42.78 -2.27 4.02
C THR A 287 -41.69 -3.25 3.57
N GLY A 288 -41.63 -3.55 2.27
CA GLY A 288 -40.51 -4.28 1.66
C GLY A 288 -39.21 -3.67 2.16
N TRP A 289 -38.28 -4.49 2.66
CA TRP A 289 -37.11 -4.10 3.44
C TRP A 289 -36.59 -2.68 3.15
N ILE A 290 -37.19 -1.70 3.83
CA ILE A 290 -36.70 -0.32 3.92
C ILE A 290 -35.79 -0.19 5.15
N ALA A 291 -35.33 -1.31 5.69
CA ALA A 291 -34.33 -1.44 6.72
C ALA A 291 -33.65 -2.81 6.51
N TYR A 292 -32.35 -2.96 6.79
CA TYR A 292 -31.86 -4.31 7.08
C TYR A 292 -32.44 -4.73 8.44
N PRO A 293 -32.92 -5.99 8.59
CA PRO A 293 -33.62 -6.43 9.79
C PRO A 293 -32.82 -6.19 11.07
N ASP A 294 -33.47 -5.68 12.11
CA ASP A 294 -32.93 -5.68 13.47
C ASP A 294 -32.90 -7.12 14.07
N ASP A 295 -32.39 -7.28 15.30
CA ASP A 295 -32.28 -8.60 15.91
C ASP A 295 -33.64 -9.28 16.14
N ALA A 296 -34.69 -8.51 16.41
CA ALA A 296 -36.04 -9.02 16.60
C ALA A 296 -36.68 -9.40 15.26
N GLU A 297 -36.45 -8.61 14.22
CA GLU A 297 -36.93 -8.86 12.85
C GLU A 297 -36.23 -10.07 12.22
N TRP A 298 -34.92 -10.26 12.44
CA TRP A 298 -34.19 -11.48 12.04
C TRP A 298 -34.74 -12.73 12.72
N ALA A 299 -35.01 -12.65 14.03
CA ALA A 299 -35.56 -13.77 14.79
C ALA A 299 -37.00 -14.13 14.38
N ALA A 300 -37.75 -13.16 13.82
CA ALA A 300 -39.13 -13.33 13.38
C ALA A 300 -39.28 -13.92 11.97
N LEU A 301 -38.18 -14.14 11.24
CA LEU A 301 -38.24 -14.77 9.92
C LEU A 301 -38.74 -16.23 10.00
N SER A 302 -39.17 -16.80 8.89
CA SER A 302 -39.45 -18.24 8.83
C SER A 302 -38.17 -19.03 8.62
N SER A 303 -38.12 -20.28 9.07
CA SER A 303 -37.05 -21.22 8.72
C SER A 303 -36.79 -21.23 7.19
N PRO A 304 -35.54 -21.28 6.71
CA PRO A 304 -34.28 -21.43 7.46
C PRO A 304 -33.66 -20.12 8.00
N TRP A 305 -34.34 -18.98 7.89
CA TRP A 305 -33.76 -17.65 8.12
C TRP A 305 -33.78 -17.19 9.58
N ASN A 306 -34.54 -17.86 10.44
CA ASN A 306 -34.83 -17.48 11.83
C ASN A 306 -33.73 -17.83 12.84
N VAL A 307 -32.49 -17.90 12.38
CA VAL A 307 -31.33 -18.25 13.20
C VAL A 307 -30.51 -16.98 13.46
N PRO A 308 -30.40 -16.50 14.71
CA PRO A 308 -29.67 -15.26 15.02
C PRO A 308 -28.21 -15.25 14.52
N ALA A 309 -27.56 -16.42 14.46
CA ALA A 309 -26.22 -16.56 13.90
C ALA A 309 -26.13 -16.22 12.40
N HIS A 310 -27.21 -16.40 11.63
CA HIS A 310 -27.23 -16.08 10.20
C HIS A 310 -27.04 -14.58 9.93
N LYS A 311 -27.43 -13.69 10.85
CA LYS A 311 -27.16 -12.25 10.72
C LYS A 311 -25.66 -11.94 10.54
N ALA A 312 -24.80 -12.71 11.20
CA ALA A 312 -23.34 -12.58 11.14
C ALA A 312 -22.70 -13.49 10.07
N ASP A 313 -23.47 -14.39 9.46
CA ASP A 313 -22.98 -15.38 8.49
C ASP A 313 -22.91 -14.76 7.08
N PRO A 314 -21.72 -14.77 6.43
CA PRO A 314 -21.54 -14.27 5.07
C PRO A 314 -22.51 -14.87 4.03
N THR A 315 -22.99 -16.10 4.24
CA THR A 315 -23.96 -16.73 3.33
C THR A 315 -25.29 -15.96 3.26
N TYR A 316 -25.62 -15.21 4.32
CA TYR A 316 -26.91 -14.54 4.52
C TYR A 316 -26.80 -13.00 4.44
N GLN A 317 -25.59 -12.46 4.16
CA GLN A 317 -25.29 -11.02 4.13
C GLN A 317 -25.25 -10.41 2.70
N GLY A 318 -25.88 -11.03 1.71
CA GLY A 318 -25.96 -10.47 0.36
C GLY A 318 -24.61 -10.37 -0.36
N PHE A 319 -24.38 -9.28 -1.11
CA PHE A 319 -23.12 -9.04 -1.82
C PHE A 319 -21.92 -8.93 -0.87
N ARG A 320 -22.11 -8.33 0.32
CA ARG A 320 -21.03 -8.24 1.33
C ARG A 320 -20.55 -9.62 1.71
N GLY A 321 -21.47 -10.50 2.07
CA GLY A 321 -21.11 -11.82 2.54
C GLY A 321 -20.51 -12.70 1.45
N PHE A 322 -21.06 -12.63 0.23
CA PHE A 322 -20.44 -13.26 -0.95
C PHE A 322 -19.01 -12.76 -1.19
N LEU A 323 -18.79 -11.43 -1.21
CA LEU A 323 -17.47 -10.86 -1.44
C LEU A 323 -16.52 -11.08 -0.26
N SER A 324 -17.02 -11.12 0.98
CA SER A 324 -16.23 -11.45 2.17
C SER A 324 -15.75 -12.90 2.15
N ALA A 325 -16.54 -13.83 1.63
CA ALA A 325 -16.11 -15.20 1.42
C ALA A 325 -15.05 -15.30 0.30
N ALA A 326 -15.18 -14.48 -0.75
CA ALA A 326 -14.25 -14.46 -1.87
C ALA A 326 -12.94 -13.70 -1.60
N LEU A 327 -12.90 -12.83 -0.58
CA LEU A 327 -11.77 -11.96 -0.25
C LEU A 327 -11.32 -12.16 1.21
N PRO A 328 -10.81 -13.35 1.58
CA PRO A 328 -10.32 -13.59 2.93
C PRO A 328 -9.21 -12.60 3.30
N GLY A 329 -9.25 -12.07 4.52
CA GLY A 329 -8.30 -11.09 5.01
C GLY A 329 -8.58 -9.63 4.64
N PHE A 330 -9.54 -9.35 3.76
CA PHE A 330 -10.01 -7.98 3.50
C PHE A 330 -10.90 -7.53 4.66
N LEU A 331 -10.71 -6.30 5.16
CA LEU A 331 -11.60 -5.76 6.19
C LEU A 331 -12.80 -5.10 5.54
N TRP A 332 -14.00 -5.45 5.96
CA TRP A 332 -15.21 -4.71 5.62
C TRP A 332 -15.50 -3.66 6.70
N ALA A 333 -15.57 -2.38 6.32
CA ALA A 333 -15.70 -1.28 7.27
C ALA A 333 -16.63 -0.15 6.78
N GLY A 334 -17.16 0.63 7.75
CA GLY A 334 -18.23 1.63 7.57
C GLY A 334 -18.97 1.89 8.91
N ASP A 335 -19.87 2.88 8.97
CA ASP A 335 -20.63 3.18 10.20
C ASP A 335 -21.83 2.22 10.39
N ASN A 336 -22.33 2.10 11.63
CA ASN A 336 -23.59 1.42 11.95
C ASN A 336 -24.71 2.47 12.06
N PRO A 337 -25.40 2.83 10.97
CA PRO A 337 -26.60 3.63 11.06
C PRO A 337 -27.75 2.71 11.50
N LEU A 338 -28.06 2.73 12.80
CA LEU A 338 -29.39 2.41 13.33
C LEU A 338 -29.94 1.01 12.98
N GLY A 339 -29.17 -0.05 13.26
CA GLY A 339 -29.67 -1.43 13.18
C GLY A 339 -29.54 -2.06 11.79
N HIS A 340 -29.02 -1.33 10.81
CA HIS A 340 -28.82 -1.85 9.46
C HIS A 340 -27.52 -2.66 9.29
N GLY A 341 -27.33 -3.69 10.12
CA GLY A 341 -26.12 -4.50 10.13
C GLY A 341 -24.83 -3.70 10.43
N PRO A 342 -23.71 -4.36 10.76
CA PRO A 342 -22.49 -3.63 11.06
C PRO A 342 -21.87 -3.11 9.77
N CYS A 343 -21.76 -1.79 9.59
CA CYS A 343 -20.84 -1.10 8.66
C CYS A 343 -21.35 -0.83 7.22
N HIS A 344 -22.35 0.04 7.06
CA HIS A 344 -22.91 0.47 5.78
C HIS A 344 -23.06 2.00 5.72
N MET A 345 -22.66 2.63 4.61
CA MET A 345 -22.93 4.05 4.33
C MET A 345 -24.23 4.27 3.54
N GLY A 346 -25.10 3.27 3.44
CA GLY A 346 -26.43 3.41 2.87
C GLY A 346 -27.53 3.15 3.88
N TYR A 347 -28.70 3.63 3.56
CA TYR A 347 -29.94 3.34 4.26
C TYR A 347 -31.03 3.26 3.20
N ASN A 348 -32.23 2.86 3.55
CA ASN A 348 -33.27 2.73 2.53
C ASN A 348 -33.90 4.07 2.22
N GLY A 349 -34.16 4.30 0.94
CA GLY A 349 -34.46 5.64 0.46
C GLY A 349 -33.22 6.50 0.22
N ALA A 350 -32.01 5.96 0.43
CA ALA A 350 -30.77 6.69 0.19
C ALA A 350 -30.71 7.18 -1.26
N LYS A 351 -30.30 8.44 -1.38
CA LYS A 351 -30.11 9.13 -2.64
C LYS A 351 -28.62 9.42 -2.87
N ILE A 352 -28.25 9.59 -4.12
CA ILE A 352 -26.88 9.86 -4.55
C ILE A 352 -26.34 11.17 -3.92
N ASP A 353 -27.19 12.18 -3.73
CA ASP A 353 -26.83 13.49 -3.18
C ASP A 353 -26.65 13.52 -1.66
N GLU A 354 -26.89 12.41 -0.97
CA GLU A 354 -26.81 12.38 0.50
C GLU A 354 -25.41 12.01 1.00
N ILE A 355 -24.51 11.49 0.16
CA ILE A 355 -23.12 11.24 0.58
C ILE A 355 -22.36 12.54 0.84
N PRO A 356 -22.39 13.56 -0.06
CA PRO A 356 -21.78 14.87 0.22
C PRO A 356 -22.39 15.60 1.42
N LEU A 357 -23.67 15.37 1.70
CA LEU A 357 -24.46 16.10 2.69
C LEU A 357 -24.47 15.45 4.09
N ARG A 358 -23.91 14.25 4.24
CA ARG A 358 -23.73 13.65 5.56
C ARG A 358 -22.77 14.51 6.39
N ALA A 359 -23.23 14.91 7.57
CA ALA A 359 -22.50 15.79 8.48
C ALA A 359 -21.09 15.28 8.84
N THR A 360 -20.80 13.99 8.70
CA THR A 360 -19.44 13.43 8.85
C THR A 360 -19.28 12.14 8.05
N LEU A 361 -18.20 12.04 7.26
CA LEU A 361 -17.77 10.78 6.64
C LEU A 361 -17.20 9.85 7.73
N PRO A 362 -17.37 8.51 7.61
CA PRO A 362 -16.92 7.55 8.61
C PRO A 362 -15.48 7.75 9.03
N GLY A 363 -15.21 7.47 10.30
CA GLY A 363 -13.86 7.38 10.85
C GLY A 363 -12.96 6.49 9.99
N THR A 364 -13.49 5.40 9.43
CA THR A 364 -12.73 4.49 8.56
C THR A 364 -12.19 5.18 7.29
N LEU A 365 -12.93 6.13 6.70
CA LEU A 365 -12.46 6.89 5.54
C LEU A 365 -11.53 8.03 5.97
N THR A 366 -11.79 8.64 7.13
CA THR A 366 -11.14 9.88 7.56
C THR A 366 -9.93 9.67 8.49
N ASN A 367 -9.76 8.47 9.06
CA ASN A 367 -8.68 8.12 9.97
C ASN A 367 -7.64 7.27 9.26
N GLY A 368 -6.37 7.52 9.59
CA GLY A 368 -5.21 6.64 9.30
C GLY A 368 -4.95 6.21 7.85
N PRO A 369 -3.76 5.65 7.56
CA PRO A 369 -3.45 5.10 6.26
C PRO A 369 -4.10 3.71 6.05
N CYS A 370 -4.66 3.47 4.87
CA CYS A 370 -5.06 2.14 4.40
C CYS A 370 -5.17 2.08 2.88
N TYR A 371 -5.28 0.87 2.31
CA TYR A 371 -5.69 0.68 0.93
C TYR A 371 -7.22 0.62 0.90
N ALA A 372 -7.86 1.76 0.62
CA ALA A 372 -9.31 1.88 0.63
C ALA A 372 -9.90 1.34 -0.68
N ILE A 373 -10.83 0.41 -0.60
CA ILE A 373 -11.61 -0.11 -1.72
C ILE A 373 -13.03 0.38 -1.49
N VAL A 374 -13.44 1.39 -2.24
CA VAL A 374 -14.74 2.04 -2.05
C VAL A 374 -15.67 1.64 -3.18
N ILE A 375 -16.70 0.89 -2.85
CA ILE A 375 -17.79 0.55 -3.78
C ILE A 375 -18.87 1.61 -3.65
N TYR A 376 -19.01 2.46 -4.66
CA TYR A 376 -20.02 3.51 -4.71
C TYR A 376 -21.24 3.00 -5.47
N PHE A 377 -22.31 2.70 -4.74
CA PHE A 377 -23.62 2.39 -5.27
C PHE A 377 -24.41 3.67 -5.56
N ALA A 378 -24.72 3.91 -6.83
CA ALA A 378 -25.70 4.93 -7.20
C ALA A 378 -27.09 4.51 -6.66
N GLY A 379 -27.92 5.49 -6.28
CA GLY A 379 -29.25 5.26 -5.74
C GLY A 379 -30.28 4.98 -6.83
N LEU A 380 -31.04 3.89 -6.66
CA LEU A 380 -32.14 3.57 -7.57
C LEU A 380 -33.37 4.45 -7.28
N ASN A 381 -33.49 4.93 -6.03
CA ASN A 381 -34.55 5.83 -5.59
C ASN A 381 -34.57 7.16 -6.33
N ASP A 382 -33.41 7.68 -6.73
CA ASP A 382 -33.30 8.93 -7.50
C ASP A 382 -33.96 8.82 -8.87
N VAL A 383 -33.69 7.71 -9.57
CA VAL A 383 -34.30 7.41 -10.86
C VAL A 383 -35.81 7.22 -10.71
N VAL A 384 -36.24 6.52 -9.66
CA VAL A 384 -37.66 6.26 -9.37
C VAL A 384 -38.41 7.56 -9.05
N ASN A 385 -37.77 8.52 -8.37
CA ASN A 385 -38.33 9.84 -8.07
C ASN A 385 -38.25 10.83 -9.26
N GLY A 386 -37.82 10.37 -10.43
CA GLY A 386 -37.84 11.18 -11.66
C GLY A 386 -36.68 12.15 -11.82
N ARG A 387 -35.56 11.95 -11.11
CA ARG A 387 -34.36 12.77 -11.31
C ARG A 387 -33.69 12.45 -12.64
N SER A 388 -33.11 13.48 -13.26
CA SER A 388 -32.36 13.33 -14.51
C SER A 388 -31.00 12.66 -14.28
N ALA A 389 -30.52 11.94 -15.28
CA ALA A 389 -29.19 11.33 -15.28
C ALA A 389 -28.07 12.35 -15.04
N LEU A 390 -28.22 13.55 -15.60
CA LEU A 390 -27.27 14.65 -15.43
C LEU A 390 -27.18 15.10 -13.97
N THR A 391 -28.32 15.30 -13.31
CA THR A 391 -28.38 15.66 -11.88
C THR A 391 -27.77 14.57 -11.02
N MET A 392 -28.21 13.32 -11.23
CA MET A 392 -27.70 12.16 -10.49
C MET A 392 -26.19 11.99 -10.65
N TYR A 393 -25.67 12.13 -11.87
CA TYR A 393 -24.23 12.04 -12.12
C TYR A 393 -23.46 13.21 -11.47
N GLY A 394 -24.00 14.44 -11.52
CA GLY A 394 -23.43 15.58 -10.81
C GLY A 394 -23.27 15.31 -9.31
N ASP A 395 -24.32 14.82 -8.66
CA ASP A 395 -24.30 14.48 -7.24
C ASP A 395 -23.33 13.33 -6.94
N TRP A 396 -23.29 12.32 -7.82
CA TRP A 396 -22.38 11.19 -7.69
C TRP A 396 -20.92 11.67 -7.75
N THR A 397 -20.58 12.51 -8.73
CA THR A 397 -19.23 13.08 -8.86
C THR A 397 -18.87 13.97 -7.66
N GLY A 398 -19.82 14.74 -7.11
CA GLY A 398 -19.64 15.49 -5.87
C GLY A 398 -19.32 14.59 -4.68
N GLY A 399 -20.02 13.46 -4.56
CA GLY A 399 -19.76 12.45 -3.51
C GLY A 399 -18.40 11.78 -3.67
N VAL A 400 -18.02 11.45 -4.90
CA VAL A 400 -16.68 10.93 -5.21
C VAL A 400 -15.62 11.95 -4.81
N GLN A 401 -15.77 13.21 -5.18
CA GLN A 401 -14.81 14.25 -4.83
C GLN A 401 -14.70 14.45 -3.31
N ALA A 402 -15.83 14.46 -2.58
CA ALA A 402 -15.83 14.54 -1.12
C ALA A 402 -15.07 13.37 -0.49
N LEU A 403 -15.29 12.16 -1.00
CA LEU A 403 -14.58 10.97 -0.53
C LEU A 403 -13.08 11.03 -0.82
N LEU A 404 -12.69 11.40 -2.04
CA LEU A 404 -11.27 11.50 -2.40
C LEU A 404 -10.55 12.59 -1.60
N ASN A 405 -11.22 13.72 -1.33
CA ASN A 405 -10.71 14.76 -0.44
C ASN A 405 -10.50 14.22 0.98
N ALA A 406 -11.46 13.45 1.50
CA ALA A 406 -11.34 12.80 2.80
C ALA A 406 -10.23 11.73 2.83
N ARG A 407 -9.88 11.12 1.70
CA ARG A 407 -8.79 10.14 1.57
C ARG A 407 -7.43 10.73 1.23
N ARG A 408 -7.34 12.04 0.97
CA ARG A 408 -6.07 12.70 0.64
C ARG A 408 -5.02 12.40 1.70
N ASN A 409 -3.84 11.93 1.26
CA ASN A 409 -2.69 11.56 2.09
C ASN A 409 -2.93 10.41 3.09
N ARG A 410 -3.96 9.58 2.87
CA ARG A 410 -4.31 8.46 3.77
C ARG A 410 -4.12 7.09 3.13
N GLY A 411 -3.22 6.97 2.17
CA GLY A 411 -2.96 5.73 1.44
C GLY A 411 -3.53 5.75 0.03
N LYS A 412 -3.78 4.56 -0.53
CA LYS A 412 -4.35 4.39 -1.88
C LYS A 412 -5.86 4.23 -1.82
N THR A 413 -6.54 4.57 -2.93
CA THR A 413 -7.98 4.35 -3.09
C THR A 413 -8.27 3.67 -4.41
N LEU A 414 -8.91 2.50 -4.36
CA LEU A 414 -9.61 1.91 -5.49
C LEU A 414 -11.08 2.31 -5.37
N LEU A 415 -11.53 3.22 -6.25
CA LEU A 415 -12.94 3.58 -6.37
C LEU A 415 -13.60 2.63 -7.38
N ILE A 416 -14.67 1.98 -6.97
CA ILE A 416 -15.50 1.11 -7.80
C ILE A 416 -16.84 1.80 -8.00
N GLY A 417 -17.11 2.28 -9.21
CA GLY A 417 -18.45 2.76 -9.57
C GLY A 417 -19.35 1.56 -9.87
N ALA A 418 -20.36 1.32 -9.04
CA ALA A 418 -21.35 0.28 -9.30
C ALA A 418 -22.49 0.86 -10.15
N THR A 419 -22.75 0.25 -11.30
CA THR A 419 -23.89 0.61 -12.15
C THR A 419 -25.20 0.05 -11.57
N LEU A 420 -26.33 0.59 -12.01
CA LEU A 420 -27.66 0.17 -11.58
C LEU A 420 -28.21 -0.94 -12.48
N PRO A 421 -28.93 -1.93 -11.92
CA PRO A 421 -29.62 -2.97 -12.69
C PRO A 421 -30.78 -2.39 -13.50
N ARG A 422 -31.32 -3.19 -14.43
CA ARG A 422 -32.44 -2.76 -15.27
C ARG A 422 -33.71 -2.56 -14.43
N LEU A 423 -34.39 -1.43 -14.61
CA LEU A 423 -35.75 -1.26 -14.09
C LEU A 423 -36.70 -2.11 -14.94
N ASN A 424 -37.53 -2.92 -14.28
CA ASN A 424 -38.57 -3.69 -14.94
C ASN A 424 -39.96 -3.21 -14.48
N SER A 425 -41.00 -3.68 -15.17
CA SER A 425 -42.40 -3.29 -14.90
C SER A 425 -42.92 -3.67 -13.51
N ARG A 426 -42.18 -4.49 -12.74
CA ARG A 426 -42.51 -4.83 -11.35
C ARG A 426 -41.99 -3.79 -10.35
N TYR A 427 -41.14 -2.86 -10.77
CA TYR A 427 -40.74 -1.73 -9.93
C TYR A 427 -41.88 -0.72 -9.84
N SER A 428 -42.18 -0.25 -8.62
CA SER A 428 -43.20 0.78 -8.43
C SER A 428 -42.85 2.02 -9.26
N MET A 429 -43.84 2.55 -9.98
CA MET A 429 -43.69 3.75 -10.82
C MET A 429 -42.68 3.63 -11.98
N TYR A 430 -42.46 2.42 -12.53
CA TYR A 430 -41.69 2.22 -13.77
C TYR A 430 -42.24 3.04 -14.94
N SER A 431 -41.33 3.62 -15.74
CA SER A 431 -41.62 4.17 -17.07
C SER A 431 -40.42 4.01 -18.01
N ALA A 432 -40.66 4.04 -19.32
CA ALA A 432 -39.60 4.00 -20.33
C ALA A 432 -38.61 5.18 -20.17
N ASP A 433 -39.12 6.36 -19.82
CA ASP A 433 -38.28 7.54 -19.59
C ASP A 433 -37.32 7.34 -18.41
N LYS A 434 -37.79 6.75 -17.31
CA LYS A 434 -36.94 6.43 -16.15
C LYS A 434 -35.87 5.40 -16.50
N GLN A 435 -36.21 4.39 -17.31
CA GLN A 435 -35.23 3.44 -17.82
C GLN A 435 -34.16 4.13 -18.69
N ASN A 436 -34.54 5.11 -19.52
CA ASN A 436 -33.59 5.88 -20.33
C ASN A 436 -32.66 6.74 -19.46
N GLN A 437 -33.17 7.35 -18.38
CA GLN A 437 -32.32 8.07 -17.42
C GLN A 437 -31.32 7.14 -16.72
N LEU A 438 -31.72 5.91 -16.39
CA LEU A 438 -30.83 4.91 -15.79
C LEU A 438 -29.70 4.49 -16.76
N ILE A 439 -30.04 4.22 -18.02
CA ILE A 439 -29.07 3.93 -19.08
C ILE A 439 -28.04 5.05 -19.20
N ALA A 440 -28.50 6.29 -19.26
CA ALA A 440 -27.62 7.46 -19.37
C ALA A 440 -26.72 7.63 -18.14
N LEU A 441 -27.23 7.38 -16.92
CA LEU A 441 -26.43 7.40 -15.69
C LEU A 441 -25.34 6.31 -15.69
N ASN A 442 -25.71 5.08 -16.05
CA ASN A 442 -24.75 3.97 -16.12
C ASN A 442 -23.63 4.25 -17.13
N ALA A 443 -23.97 4.80 -18.30
CA ALA A 443 -22.99 5.24 -19.28
C ALA A 443 -22.06 6.34 -18.75
N ALA A 444 -22.58 7.29 -17.97
CA ALA A 444 -21.77 8.33 -17.35
C ALA A 444 -20.82 7.78 -16.28
N ILE A 445 -21.28 6.84 -15.44
CA ILE A 445 -20.43 6.14 -14.46
C ILE A 445 -19.31 5.37 -15.19
N ARG A 446 -19.65 4.55 -16.19
CA ARG A 446 -18.64 3.79 -16.97
C ARG A 446 -17.52 4.65 -17.52
N ASN A 447 -17.86 5.84 -17.99
CA ASN A 447 -16.94 6.76 -18.64
C ASN A 447 -16.38 7.84 -17.68
N HIS A 448 -16.54 7.66 -16.36
CA HIS A 448 -16.12 8.68 -15.40
C HIS A 448 -14.60 8.93 -15.51
N PRO A 449 -14.18 10.18 -15.81
CA PRO A 449 -12.77 10.51 -15.91
C PRO A 449 -12.18 10.66 -14.50
N LEU A 450 -11.24 9.80 -14.14
CA LEU A 450 -10.55 9.89 -12.88
C LEU A 450 -9.04 9.75 -13.09
N SER A 451 -8.31 10.83 -12.82
CA SER A 451 -6.85 10.87 -12.86
C SER A 451 -6.32 11.49 -11.57
N ALA A 452 -5.94 10.63 -10.63
CA ALA A 452 -5.20 11.02 -9.43
C ALA A 452 -4.12 9.97 -9.14
N ALA A 453 -2.92 10.41 -8.73
CA ALA A 453 -1.73 9.55 -8.63
C ALA A 453 -1.91 8.33 -7.71
N HIS A 454 -2.79 8.40 -6.71
CA HIS A 454 -3.03 7.35 -5.71
C HIS A 454 -4.45 6.80 -5.73
N VAL A 455 -5.17 7.06 -6.83
CA VAL A 455 -6.55 6.61 -7.01
C VAL A 455 -6.64 5.81 -8.30
N ARG A 456 -7.28 4.64 -8.22
CA ARG A 456 -7.69 3.86 -9.39
C ARG A 456 -9.20 3.85 -9.46
N TYR A 457 -9.71 3.81 -10.68
CA TYR A 457 -11.13 3.71 -10.95
C TYR A 457 -11.43 2.39 -11.67
N ALA A 458 -12.42 1.67 -11.19
CA ALA A 458 -12.96 0.49 -11.83
C ALA A 458 -14.49 0.58 -11.82
N VAL A 459 -15.13 -0.22 -12.69
CA VAL A 459 -16.59 -0.26 -12.80
C VAL A 459 -17.05 -1.66 -12.47
N ALA A 460 -18.02 -1.76 -11.55
CA ALA A 460 -18.76 -2.99 -11.31
C ALA A 460 -20.07 -2.91 -12.11
N ASP A 461 -20.09 -3.55 -13.28
CA ASP A 461 -21.23 -3.47 -14.19
C ASP A 461 -22.35 -4.45 -13.79
N ALA A 462 -23.42 -3.91 -13.22
CA ALA A 462 -24.63 -4.65 -12.92
C ALA A 462 -25.44 -4.91 -14.21
N GLU A 463 -25.55 -6.19 -14.57
CA GLU A 463 -26.43 -6.70 -15.64
C GLU A 463 -26.13 -6.25 -17.07
N ASN A 464 -25.00 -5.60 -17.32
CA ASN A 464 -24.63 -5.07 -18.64
C ASN A 464 -25.78 -4.25 -19.25
N VAL A 465 -26.47 -3.44 -18.44
CA VAL A 465 -27.51 -2.54 -18.94
C VAL A 465 -26.83 -1.56 -19.90
N PRO A 466 -27.14 -1.57 -21.22
CA PRO A 466 -26.38 -0.83 -22.24
C PRO A 466 -26.10 0.62 -21.86
#